data_AF-A0AA46TDS1-F1
#
_entry.id   AF-A0AA46TDS1-F1
#
_cell.length_a   1.000
_cell.length_b   1.000
_cell.length_c   1.000
_cell.angle_alpha   90.00
_cell.angle_beta   90.00
_cell.angle_gamma   90.00
#
_symmetry.space_group_name_H-M   'P 1'
#
loop_
_entity.id
_entity.type
_entity.pdbx_description
1 polymer ?
#
loop_
_entity_poly.entity_id
_entity_poly.type
_entity_poly.pdbx_seq_one_letter_code
_entity_poly.pdbx_strand_id
1 'polypeptide(L)'
;MALHGLDPDKNNDAATFAQLLPRRIAASGAAAVSLDHVTKSREGRGRWAIGAQHKLSGLDGASYVLDNRTPFGVGLTGRTTVRIAKDRPGQLRRNALPSSEGMFWFGDLALKSRDDTFAEVSVEPPFEREDSWRPTKLMSAIASLLEERGALSQRRILAGVRGKTDRKREALDLLIVDGYVSDKTPHELLKPYLDQDGDQ
;
A
#
# COMPACT_ATOMS: atom_id res chain seq x y z
N MET A 1 13.68 25.64 -0.46
CA MET A 1 15.13 25.40 -0.44
C MET A 1 15.86 26.27 -1.45
N ALA A 2 15.53 26.21 -2.75
CA ALA A 2 16.21 27.02 -3.78
C ALA A 2 16.24 28.54 -3.50
N LEU A 3 15.15 29.14 -2.98
CA LEU A 3 15.11 30.56 -2.59
C LEU A 3 16.12 30.94 -1.47
N HIS A 4 16.62 29.95 -0.72
CA HIS A 4 17.64 30.13 0.31
C HIS A 4 19.05 29.75 -0.18
N GLY A 5 19.24 29.52 -1.48
CA GLY A 5 20.52 29.07 -2.05
C GLY A 5 20.89 27.62 -1.70
N LEU A 6 19.91 26.81 -1.29
CA LEU A 6 20.10 25.42 -0.86
C LEU A 6 19.62 24.43 -1.93
N ASP A 7 20.40 23.37 -2.14
CA ASP A 7 20.14 22.32 -3.11
C ASP A 7 19.21 21.24 -2.52
N PRO A 8 18.00 21.01 -3.09
CA PRO A 8 17.04 20.04 -2.58
C PRO A 8 17.52 18.58 -2.67
N ASP A 9 18.48 18.28 -3.56
CA ASP A 9 19.00 16.93 -3.77
C ASP A 9 20.16 16.60 -2.81
N LYS A 10 20.70 17.61 -2.12
CA LYS A 10 21.75 17.44 -1.11
C LYS A 10 21.17 17.27 0.28
N ASN A 11 21.45 16.11 0.88
CA ASN A 11 21.01 15.78 2.24
C ASN A 11 21.40 16.82 3.31
N ASN A 12 22.61 17.39 3.20
CA ASN A 12 23.09 18.40 4.15
C ASN A 12 22.31 19.72 4.04
N ASP A 13 21.97 20.12 2.83
CA ASP A 13 21.20 21.34 2.56
C ASP A 13 19.75 21.18 3.02
N ALA A 14 19.17 19.98 2.85
CA ALA A 14 17.87 19.64 3.41
C ALA A 14 17.84 19.70 4.95
N ALA A 15 18.88 19.18 5.61
CA ALA A 15 19.02 19.27 7.07
C ALA A 15 19.18 20.73 7.53
N THR A 16 19.99 21.51 6.81
CA THR A 16 20.22 22.94 7.07
C THR A 16 18.91 23.73 6.95
N PHE A 17 18.14 23.49 5.88
CA PHE A 17 16.84 24.11 5.69
C PHE A 17 15.86 23.75 6.81
N ALA A 18 15.81 22.47 7.22
CA ALA A 18 14.96 22.01 8.30
C ALA A 18 15.23 22.76 9.61
N GLN A 19 16.50 22.97 9.96
CA GLN A 19 16.89 23.74 11.15
C GLN A 19 16.60 25.24 11.00
N LEU A 20 16.79 25.80 9.81
CA LEU A 20 16.63 27.22 9.55
C LEU A 20 15.17 27.68 9.71
N LEU A 21 14.21 26.88 9.26
CA LEU A 21 12.81 27.32 9.15
C LEU A 21 11.80 26.37 9.83
N PRO A 22 11.52 25.14 9.36
CA PRO A 22 10.49 24.28 9.98
C PRO A 22 10.67 24.06 11.47
N ARG A 23 11.89 23.83 11.96
CA ARG A 23 12.14 23.61 13.40
C ARG A 23 11.93 24.86 14.24
N ARG A 24 12.21 26.06 13.72
CA ARG A 24 11.95 27.31 14.44
C ARG A 24 10.46 27.57 14.59
N ILE A 25 9.69 27.30 13.54
CA ILE A 25 8.22 27.37 13.57
C ILE A 25 7.66 26.34 14.56
N ALA A 26 8.18 25.11 14.54
CA ALA A 26 7.75 24.08 15.49
C ALA A 26 8.07 24.46 16.95
N ALA A 27 9.26 25.04 17.19
CA ALA A 27 9.68 25.45 18.53
C ALA A 27 8.82 26.60 19.11
N SER A 28 8.12 27.38 18.28
CA SER A 28 7.15 28.38 18.76
C SER A 28 5.79 27.78 19.11
N GLY A 29 5.64 26.46 19.07
CA GLY A 29 4.41 25.73 19.40
C GLY A 29 3.46 25.51 18.22
N ALA A 30 3.82 25.95 17.01
CA ALA A 30 3.02 25.73 15.81
C ALA A 30 3.29 24.35 15.20
N ALA A 31 2.29 23.77 14.55
CA ALA A 31 2.50 22.58 13.72
C ALA A 31 3.17 22.98 12.40
N ALA A 32 4.37 22.43 12.13
CA ALA A 32 5.07 22.63 10.88
C ALA A 32 4.93 21.39 9.98
N VAL A 33 4.28 21.54 8.83
CA VAL A 33 4.13 20.47 7.82
C VAL A 33 5.00 20.80 6.62
N SER A 34 5.84 19.85 6.22
CA SER A 34 6.67 19.95 5.01
C SER A 34 6.18 18.94 3.98
N LEU A 35 5.95 19.41 2.75
CA LEU A 35 5.61 18.56 1.62
C LEU A 35 6.89 18.18 0.87
N ASP A 36 7.04 16.91 0.54
CA ASP A 36 8.17 16.40 -0.24
C ASP A 36 7.64 15.67 -1.48
N HIS A 37 8.37 15.81 -2.58
CA HIS A 37 8.03 15.10 -3.81
C HIS A 37 8.70 13.72 -3.79
N VAL A 38 7.95 12.69 -4.16
CA VAL A 38 8.50 11.35 -4.38
C VAL A 38 8.96 11.18 -5.82
N THR A 39 9.96 10.33 -6.04
CA THR A 39 10.44 10.00 -7.38
C THR A 39 9.35 9.25 -8.17
N LYS A 40 9.33 9.45 -9.49
CA LYS A 40 8.26 8.91 -10.36
C LYS A 40 8.23 7.37 -10.39
N SER A 41 9.39 6.69 -10.26
CA SER A 41 9.49 5.23 -10.30
C SER A 41 8.89 4.58 -9.06
N ARG A 42 8.02 3.57 -9.23
CA ARG A 42 7.39 2.80 -8.13
C ARG A 42 8.37 1.87 -7.40
N GLU A 43 9.38 1.33 -8.10
CA GLU A 43 10.36 0.39 -7.52
C GLU A 43 11.33 1.05 -6.53
N GLY A 44 11.50 2.38 -6.59
CA GLY A 44 12.36 3.15 -5.68
C GLY A 44 11.63 3.82 -4.51
N ARG A 45 10.32 3.61 -4.34
CA ARG A 45 9.47 4.29 -3.33
C ARG A 45 9.54 3.71 -1.93
N GLY A 46 10.40 2.72 -1.71
CA GLY A 46 10.60 2.13 -0.40
C GLY A 46 10.75 3.19 0.69
N ARG A 47 10.36 2.84 1.92
CA ARG A 47 10.48 3.64 3.16
C ARG A 47 11.84 4.35 3.35
N TRP A 48 12.86 3.95 2.61
CA TRP A 48 14.27 4.33 2.75
C TRP A 48 14.92 4.81 1.45
N ALA A 49 14.21 5.54 0.57
CA ALA A 49 14.88 6.20 -0.56
C ALA A 49 16.10 7.00 -0.05
N ILE A 50 17.26 6.82 -0.70
CA ILE A 50 18.59 7.21 -0.19
C ILE A 50 18.71 8.72 0.17
N GLY A 51 17.91 9.59 -0.45
CA GLY A 51 17.82 11.02 -0.12
C GLY A 51 16.81 11.39 0.99
N ALA A 52 15.97 10.46 1.43
CA ALA A 52 14.94 10.69 2.43
C ALA A 52 15.42 10.46 3.87
N GLN A 53 16.59 9.84 4.07
CA GLN A 53 17.07 9.45 5.41
C GLN A 53 17.29 10.65 6.33
N HIS A 54 17.88 11.75 5.85
CA HIS A 54 18.06 12.96 6.65
C HIS A 54 16.75 13.71 6.89
N LYS A 55 15.86 13.73 5.88
CA LYS A 55 14.51 14.30 6.00
C LYS A 55 13.67 13.58 7.05
N LEU A 56 13.69 12.24 7.03
CA LEU A 56 13.01 11.40 8.01
C LEU A 56 13.65 11.47 9.39
N SER A 57 14.99 11.56 9.48
CA SER A 57 15.71 11.63 10.75
C SER A 57 15.60 12.98 11.45
N GLY A 58 15.28 14.06 10.75
CA GLY A 58 15.04 15.37 11.36
C GLY A 58 13.64 15.53 11.98
N LEU A 59 12.73 14.57 11.75
CA LEU A 59 11.30 14.75 12.00
C LEU A 59 10.87 14.33 13.40
N ASP A 60 10.37 15.28 14.19
CA ASP A 60 9.93 15.09 15.58
C ASP A 60 8.48 14.56 15.73
N GLY A 61 7.69 14.60 14.65
CA GLY A 61 6.30 14.13 14.61
C GLY A 61 6.08 12.84 13.81
N ALA A 62 5.21 12.91 12.80
CA ALA A 62 4.93 11.81 11.87
C ALA A 62 5.23 12.13 10.41
N SER A 63 5.57 11.11 9.64
CA SER A 63 5.75 11.16 8.19
C SER A 63 4.72 10.27 7.53
N TYR A 64 4.02 10.84 6.54
CA TYR A 64 3.00 10.17 5.77
C TYR A 64 3.42 9.99 4.32
N VAL A 65 3.01 8.88 3.73
CA VAL A 65 3.10 8.59 2.29
C VAL A 65 1.68 8.58 1.74
N LEU A 66 1.50 9.29 0.64
CA LEU A 66 0.24 9.42 -0.07
C LEU A 66 0.29 8.61 -1.36
N ASP A 67 -0.42 7.48 -1.37
CA ASP A 67 -0.51 6.59 -2.53
C ASP A 67 -1.83 6.84 -3.28
N ASN A 68 -1.74 7.55 -4.41
CA ASN A 68 -2.90 7.84 -5.25
C ASN A 68 -3.56 6.54 -5.75
N ARG A 69 -4.87 6.39 -5.49
CA ARG A 69 -5.69 5.24 -5.93
C ARG A 69 -6.55 5.63 -7.11
N THR A 70 -7.32 6.72 -6.94
CA THR A 70 -8.10 7.34 -8.01
C THR A 70 -7.73 8.82 -8.08
N PRO A 71 -7.38 9.33 -9.28
CA PRO A 71 -6.95 10.71 -9.43
C PRO A 71 -8.03 11.69 -9.01
N PHE A 72 -7.61 12.81 -8.43
CA PHE A 72 -8.47 13.95 -8.16
C PHE A 72 -8.77 14.72 -9.44
N GLY A 73 -9.99 15.25 -9.55
CA GLY A 73 -10.39 16.09 -10.68
C GLY A 73 -11.73 16.77 -10.40
N VAL A 74 -12.02 17.82 -11.15
CA VAL A 74 -13.30 18.53 -11.08
C VAL A 74 -14.42 17.59 -11.53
N GLY A 75 -15.48 17.48 -10.72
CA GLY A 75 -16.59 16.55 -10.92
C GLY A 75 -16.25 15.07 -10.64
N LEU A 76 -15.05 14.78 -10.12
CA LEU A 76 -14.63 13.42 -9.78
C LEU A 76 -14.49 13.21 -8.27
N THR A 77 -14.66 11.97 -7.84
CA THR A 77 -14.26 11.53 -6.51
C THR A 77 -12.89 10.87 -6.58
N GLY A 78 -11.85 11.59 -6.14
CA GLY A 78 -10.50 11.05 -6.03
C GLY A 78 -10.25 10.45 -4.65
N ARG A 79 -9.35 9.47 -4.59
CA ARG A 79 -8.96 8.77 -3.37
C ARG A 79 -7.47 8.54 -3.33
N THR A 80 -6.88 8.77 -2.18
CA THR A 80 -5.46 8.51 -1.92
C THR A 80 -5.32 7.80 -0.58
N THR A 81 -4.58 6.70 -0.57
CA THR A 81 -4.28 5.98 0.67
C THR A 81 -3.22 6.74 1.46
N VAL A 82 -3.51 7.01 2.72
CA VAL A 82 -2.60 7.66 3.68
C VAL A 82 -1.89 6.58 4.49
N ARG A 83 -0.57 6.51 4.35
CA ARG A 83 0.28 5.55 5.07
C ARG A 83 1.22 6.27 6.02
N ILE A 84 1.45 5.72 7.21
CA ILE A 84 2.44 6.18 8.17
C ILE A 84 3.77 5.50 7.83
N ALA A 85 4.75 6.28 7.38
CA ALA A 85 6.12 5.83 7.18
C ALA A 85 6.97 5.97 8.45
N LYS A 86 6.68 7.00 9.25
CA LYS A 86 7.34 7.24 10.55
C LYS A 86 6.35 7.85 11.54
N ASP A 87 6.44 7.41 12.78
CA ASP A 87 5.67 7.93 13.91
C ASP A 87 6.63 7.96 15.10
N ARG A 88 7.22 9.14 15.40
CA ARG A 88 8.18 9.28 16.49
C ARG A 88 7.51 9.17 17.86
N PRO A 89 6.39 9.86 18.13
CA PRO A 89 5.69 9.75 19.41
C PRO A 89 4.99 8.39 19.62
N GLY A 90 4.75 7.63 18.55
CA GLY A 90 4.11 6.30 18.61
C GLY A 90 2.60 6.35 18.85
N GLN A 91 1.98 7.52 18.68
CA GLN A 91 0.58 7.75 19.06
C GLN A 91 -0.40 7.50 17.89
N LEU A 92 0.08 7.39 16.66
CA LEU A 92 -0.79 7.31 15.47
C LEU A 92 -1.00 5.88 15.02
N ARG A 93 0.03 5.03 15.14
CA ARG A 93 -0.03 3.62 14.69
C ARG A 93 -1.11 2.79 15.36
N ARG A 94 -1.56 3.16 16.57
CA ARG A 94 -2.67 2.47 17.26
C ARG A 94 -4.01 2.57 16.53
N ASN A 95 -4.17 3.55 15.66
CA ASN A 95 -5.39 3.77 14.86
C ASN A 95 -5.19 3.35 13.39
N ALA A 96 -4.11 2.61 13.10
CA ALA A 96 -3.71 2.24 11.76
C ALA A 96 -3.56 0.72 11.63
N LEU A 97 -3.74 0.21 10.41
CA LEU A 97 -3.54 -1.21 10.11
C LEU A 97 -2.19 -1.43 9.43
N PRO A 98 -1.55 -2.61 9.58
CA PRO A 98 -0.32 -2.93 8.83
C PRO A 98 -0.51 -2.76 7.31
N SER A 99 0.51 -2.26 6.63
CA SER A 99 0.55 -2.14 5.17
C SER A 99 1.91 -2.58 4.61
N SER A 100 2.05 -2.54 3.29
CA SER A 100 3.28 -2.94 2.60
C SER A 100 4.51 -2.12 3.04
N GLU A 101 5.70 -2.70 2.90
CA GLU A 101 7.00 -2.03 3.10
C GLU A 101 7.24 -1.49 4.53
N GLY A 102 6.61 -2.12 5.52
CA GLY A 102 6.77 -1.75 6.94
C GLY A 102 6.14 -0.39 7.29
N MET A 103 5.14 0.02 6.51
CA MET A 103 4.30 1.19 6.78
C MET A 103 2.95 0.76 7.36
N PHE A 104 2.18 1.72 7.86
CA PHE A 104 0.84 1.46 8.42
C PHE A 104 -0.22 2.27 7.66
N TRP A 105 -1.29 1.63 7.19
CA TRP A 105 -2.43 2.31 6.58
C TRP A 105 -3.24 3.02 7.66
N PHE A 106 -3.26 4.35 7.60
CA PHE A 106 -3.96 5.21 8.56
C PHE A 106 -5.35 5.62 8.09
N GLY A 107 -5.65 5.47 6.80
CA GLY A 107 -6.93 5.82 6.23
C GLY A 107 -6.83 6.16 4.75
N ASP A 108 -7.97 6.41 4.12
CA ASP A 108 -8.06 6.89 2.75
C ASP A 108 -8.57 8.34 2.75
N LEU A 109 -7.77 9.25 2.19
CA LEU A 109 -8.18 10.62 1.91
C LEU A 109 -9.09 10.59 0.68
N ALA A 110 -10.37 10.86 0.89
CA ALA A 110 -11.37 10.99 -0.15
C ALA A 110 -11.66 12.46 -0.40
N LEU A 111 -11.60 12.88 -1.67
CA LEU A 111 -12.03 14.20 -2.10
C LEU A 111 -13.15 14.02 -3.11
N LYS A 112 -14.34 14.51 -2.76
CA LYS A 112 -15.53 14.49 -3.60
C LYS A 112 -15.72 15.90 -4.16
N SER A 113 -15.36 16.11 -5.43
CA SER A 113 -15.71 17.35 -6.11
C SER A 113 -17.18 17.27 -6.54
N ARG A 114 -17.99 18.23 -6.07
CA ARG A 114 -19.38 18.36 -6.52
C ARG A 114 -19.44 19.12 -7.84
N ASP A 115 -18.74 20.25 -7.88
CA ASP A 115 -18.58 21.12 -9.04
C ASP A 115 -17.17 21.78 -9.01
N ASP A 116 -16.95 22.79 -9.85
CA ASP A 116 -15.69 23.53 -9.96
C ASP A 116 -15.45 24.53 -8.81
N THR A 117 -16.46 24.79 -7.98
CA THR A 117 -16.39 25.72 -6.85
C THR A 117 -16.32 25.03 -5.50
N PHE A 118 -16.75 23.77 -5.41
CA PHE A 118 -16.90 23.06 -4.15
C PHE A 118 -16.43 21.60 -4.18
N ALA A 119 -15.64 21.25 -3.17
CA ALA A 119 -15.21 19.89 -2.90
C ALA A 119 -15.28 19.58 -1.40
N GLU A 120 -15.74 18.37 -1.07
CA GLU A 120 -15.69 17.82 0.28
C GLU A 120 -14.45 16.94 0.43
N VAL A 121 -13.76 17.07 1.56
CA VAL A 121 -12.59 16.26 1.88
C VAL A 121 -12.84 15.53 3.19
N SER A 122 -12.61 14.22 3.19
CA SER A 122 -12.69 13.37 4.38
C SER A 122 -11.51 12.40 4.45
N VAL A 123 -11.11 12.05 5.66
CA VAL A 123 -10.19 10.94 5.91
C VAL A 123 -11.02 9.78 6.45
N GLU A 124 -11.22 8.77 5.62
CA GLU A 124 -11.95 7.56 5.97
C GLU A 124 -10.99 6.63 6.75
N PRO A 125 -11.37 6.12 7.93
CA PRO A 125 -10.49 5.28 8.75
C PRO A 125 -10.14 3.98 8.01
N PRO A 126 -9.00 3.36 8.34
CA PRO A 126 -8.67 2.07 7.81
C PRO A 126 -9.60 1.04 8.45
N PHE A 127 -9.98 0.04 7.68
CA PHE A 127 -10.81 -1.06 8.15
C PHE A 127 -10.14 -2.35 7.73
N GLU A 128 -10.24 -3.39 8.56
CA GLU A 128 -9.77 -4.71 8.14
C GLU A 128 -10.61 -5.12 6.94
N ARG A 129 -9.99 -5.03 5.76
CA ARG A 129 -10.57 -5.61 4.56
C ARG A 129 -10.40 -7.11 4.70
N GLU A 130 -11.50 -7.83 4.86
CA GLU A 130 -11.53 -9.27 4.56
C GLU A 130 -11.21 -9.53 3.08
N ASP A 131 -11.27 -8.50 2.24
CA ASP A 131 -10.90 -8.54 0.82
C ASP A 131 -9.40 -8.31 0.59
N SER A 132 -8.62 -9.36 0.84
CA SER A 132 -7.44 -9.59 0.01
C SER A 132 -7.92 -9.72 -1.44
N TRP A 133 -7.38 -8.92 -2.36
CA TRP A 133 -7.61 -9.15 -3.79
C TRP A 133 -7.30 -10.62 -4.09
N ARG A 134 -8.30 -11.40 -4.52
CA ARG A 134 -8.17 -12.83 -4.78
C ARG A 134 -8.04 -13.04 -6.28
N PRO A 135 -7.02 -13.78 -6.75
CA PRO A 135 -6.95 -14.21 -8.14
C PRO A 135 -7.96 -15.34 -8.41
N THR A 136 -9.26 -15.05 -8.30
CA THR A 136 -10.40 -15.99 -8.36
C THR A 136 -10.39 -16.87 -9.60
N LYS A 137 -10.05 -16.31 -10.77
CA LYS A 137 -9.86 -17.08 -12.02
C LYS A 137 -8.72 -18.10 -11.96
N LEU A 138 -7.61 -17.79 -11.27
CA LEU A 138 -6.50 -18.74 -11.09
C LEU A 138 -6.85 -19.79 -10.04
N MET A 139 -7.57 -19.41 -8.98
CA MET A 139 -8.06 -20.33 -7.96
C MET A 139 -9.03 -21.35 -8.57
N SER A 140 -10.00 -20.89 -9.37
CA SER A 140 -10.90 -21.75 -10.14
C SER A 140 -10.13 -22.70 -11.07
N ALA A 141 -9.15 -22.19 -11.83
CA ALA A 141 -8.35 -23.03 -12.73
C ALA A 141 -7.51 -24.09 -11.99
N ILE A 142 -6.99 -23.78 -10.81
CA ILE A 142 -6.27 -24.75 -9.97
C ILE A 142 -7.22 -25.81 -9.41
N ALA A 143 -8.39 -25.39 -8.91
CA ALA A 143 -9.39 -26.30 -8.37
C ALA A 143 -9.92 -27.27 -9.44
N SER A 144 -10.28 -26.79 -10.64
CA SER A 144 -10.70 -27.65 -11.75
C SER A 144 -9.61 -28.63 -12.18
N LEU A 145 -8.33 -28.20 -12.17
CA LEU A 145 -7.22 -29.09 -12.48
C LEU A 145 -7.08 -30.23 -11.45
N LEU A 146 -7.21 -29.92 -10.16
CA LEU A 146 -7.15 -30.91 -9.08
C LEU A 146 -8.38 -31.83 -9.08
N GLU A 147 -9.54 -31.33 -9.47
CA GLU A 147 -10.76 -32.12 -9.65
C GLU A 147 -10.61 -33.13 -10.79
N GLU A 148 -10.02 -32.72 -11.93
CA GLU A 148 -9.80 -33.60 -13.08
C GLU A 148 -8.66 -34.62 -12.85
N ARG A 149 -7.54 -34.18 -12.25
CA ARG A 149 -6.28 -34.94 -12.20
C ARG A 149 -6.03 -35.63 -10.86
N GLY A 150 -6.81 -35.30 -9.83
CA GLY A 150 -6.56 -35.72 -8.46
C GLY A 150 -5.36 -35.02 -7.83
N ALA A 151 -4.79 -35.61 -6.78
CA ALA A 151 -3.74 -34.99 -5.98
C ALA A 151 -2.45 -34.74 -6.79
N LEU A 152 -1.96 -33.49 -6.79
CA LEU A 152 -0.78 -33.08 -7.56
C LEU A 152 0.23 -32.30 -6.69
N SER A 153 1.51 -32.36 -7.06
CA SER A 153 2.52 -31.51 -6.42
C SER A 153 2.43 -30.07 -6.93
N GLN A 154 2.85 -29.10 -6.10
CA GLN A 154 2.88 -27.68 -6.46
C GLN A 154 3.55 -27.45 -7.83
N ARG A 155 4.69 -28.12 -8.11
CA ARG A 155 5.37 -28.01 -9.40
C ARG A 155 4.49 -28.43 -10.59
N ARG A 156 3.70 -29.50 -10.45
CA ARG A 156 2.78 -29.96 -11.50
C ARG A 156 1.58 -29.03 -11.65
N ILE A 157 1.03 -28.52 -10.55
CA ILE A 157 -0.07 -27.54 -10.55
C ILE A 157 0.36 -26.25 -11.28
N LEU A 158 1.51 -25.68 -10.92
CA LEU A 158 2.02 -24.45 -11.53
C LEU A 158 2.32 -24.60 -13.03
N ALA A 159 2.68 -25.81 -13.48
CA ALA A 159 2.90 -26.13 -14.87
C ALA A 159 1.59 -26.36 -15.66
N GLY A 160 0.56 -26.91 -15.00
CA GLY A 160 -0.73 -27.22 -15.63
C GLY A 160 -1.66 -26.02 -15.82
N VAL A 161 -1.53 -24.99 -15.00
CA VAL A 161 -2.36 -23.77 -15.09
C VAL A 161 -1.66 -22.69 -15.93
N ARG A 162 -2.39 -21.84 -16.66
CA ARG A 162 -1.80 -20.69 -17.40
C ARG A 162 -1.67 -19.46 -16.50
N GLY A 163 -0.68 -18.59 -16.76
CA GLY A 163 -0.47 -17.35 -16.01
C GLY A 163 0.94 -17.18 -15.44
N LYS A 164 1.19 -16.04 -14.78
CA LYS A 164 2.47 -15.72 -14.12
C LYS A 164 2.69 -16.61 -12.91
N THR A 165 3.89 -17.17 -12.76
CA THR A 165 4.24 -18.13 -11.69
C THR A 165 3.94 -17.61 -10.30
N ASP A 166 4.29 -16.36 -10.00
CA ASP A 166 4.08 -15.77 -8.67
C ASP A 166 2.58 -15.70 -8.31
N ARG A 167 1.73 -15.32 -9.27
CA ARG A 167 0.28 -15.26 -9.07
C ARG A 167 -0.37 -16.63 -8.91
N LYS A 168 0.18 -17.66 -9.54
CA LYS A 168 -0.31 -19.04 -9.38
C LYS A 168 0.05 -19.60 -8.01
N ARG A 169 1.22 -19.25 -7.46
CA ARG A 169 1.61 -19.62 -6.09
C ARG A 169 0.68 -18.95 -5.09
N GLU A 170 0.48 -17.64 -5.24
CA GLU A 170 -0.46 -16.87 -4.42
C GLU A 170 -1.88 -17.47 -4.45
N ALA A 171 -2.38 -17.84 -5.64
CA ALA A 171 -3.68 -18.50 -5.77
C ALA A 171 -3.75 -19.87 -5.06
N LEU A 172 -2.69 -20.69 -5.16
CA LEU A 172 -2.62 -21.98 -4.48
C LEU A 172 -2.58 -21.81 -2.96
N ASP A 173 -1.77 -20.86 -2.47
CA ASP A 173 -1.62 -20.59 -1.04
C ASP A 173 -2.97 -20.13 -0.45
N LEU A 174 -3.70 -19.27 -1.15
CA LEU A 174 -5.06 -18.86 -0.75
C LEU A 174 -6.02 -20.06 -0.67
N LEU A 175 -6.02 -20.95 -1.65
CA LEU A 175 -6.86 -22.16 -1.64
C LEU A 175 -6.53 -23.11 -0.47
N ILE A 176 -5.27 -23.17 -0.05
CA ILE A 176 -4.85 -23.97 1.12
C ILE A 176 -5.34 -23.30 2.42
N VAL A 177 -5.10 -21.99 2.55
CA VAL A 177 -5.51 -21.20 3.72
C VAL A 177 -7.03 -21.25 3.92
N ASP A 178 -7.81 -21.14 2.84
CA ASP A 178 -9.27 -21.19 2.87
C ASP A 178 -9.81 -22.63 3.06
N GLY A 179 -8.94 -23.64 3.03
CA GLY A 179 -9.30 -25.05 3.25
C GLY A 179 -10.01 -25.72 2.06
N TYR A 180 -9.86 -25.18 0.85
CA TYR A 180 -10.29 -25.85 -0.38
C TYR A 180 -9.29 -26.92 -0.83
N VAL A 181 -7.99 -26.70 -0.57
CA VAL A 181 -6.90 -27.59 -0.98
C VAL A 181 -6.10 -28.03 0.26
N SER A 182 -5.58 -29.25 0.25
CA SER A 182 -4.78 -29.76 1.36
C SER A 182 -3.39 -29.08 1.46
N ASP A 183 -2.93 -28.90 2.69
CA ASP A 183 -1.59 -28.37 2.99
C ASP A 183 -0.48 -29.41 2.76
N LYS A 184 -0.84 -30.69 2.65
CA LYS A 184 0.13 -31.78 2.42
C LYS A 184 0.36 -31.98 0.93
N THR A 185 1.61 -32.21 0.55
CA THR A 185 1.96 -32.65 -0.81
C THR A 185 1.84 -34.18 -0.92
N PRO A 186 1.20 -34.73 -1.97
CA PRO A 186 0.53 -34.03 -3.07
C PRO A 186 -0.77 -33.34 -2.63
N HIS A 187 -0.98 -32.12 -3.10
CA HIS A 187 -2.14 -31.30 -2.78
C HIS A 187 -3.38 -31.88 -3.42
N GLU A 188 -4.43 -32.09 -2.63
CA GLU A 188 -5.72 -32.62 -3.08
C GLU A 188 -6.82 -31.58 -2.84
N LEU A 189 -7.86 -31.62 -3.67
CA LEU A 189 -9.04 -30.78 -3.50
C LEU A 189 -9.94 -31.37 -2.40
N LEU A 190 -10.09 -30.65 -1.29
CA LEU A 190 -10.88 -31.06 -0.13
C LEU A 190 -12.36 -30.67 -0.28
N LYS A 191 -12.63 -29.54 -0.94
CA LYS A 191 -13.98 -29.02 -1.17
C LYS A 191 -14.05 -28.37 -2.56
N PRO A 192 -15.20 -28.45 -3.25
CA PRO A 192 -15.37 -27.78 -4.52
C PRO A 192 -15.24 -26.26 -4.36
N TYR A 193 -14.53 -25.63 -5.31
CA TYR A 193 -14.41 -24.17 -5.39
C TYR A 193 -15.32 -23.66 -6.50
N LEU A 194 -16.37 -22.90 -6.13
CA LEU A 194 -17.23 -22.20 -7.07
C LEU A 194 -16.72 -20.77 -7.21
N ASP A 195 -16.52 -20.32 -8.44
CA ASP A 195 -16.06 -18.97 -8.72
C ASP A 195 -17.09 -17.97 -8.19
N GLN A 196 -16.69 -17.12 -7.24
CA GLN A 196 -17.58 -16.17 -6.59
C GLN A 196 -17.70 -14.85 -7.36
N ASP A 197 -16.90 -14.67 -8.43
CA ASP A 197 -16.93 -13.50 -9.31
C ASP A 197 -17.54 -13.84 -10.68
N GLY A 198 -18.81 -14.20 -10.69
CA GLY A 198 -19.66 -14.00 -11.86
C GLY A 198 -20.18 -12.56 -11.86
N ASP A 199 -19.90 -11.80 -12.92
CA ASP A 199 -20.18 -10.37 -13.15
C ASP A 199 -19.25 -9.34 -12.48
N GLN A 200 -18.20 -8.96 -13.21
CA GLN A 200 -18.05 -7.62 -13.82
C GLN A 200 -16.83 -7.51 -14.75
#